data_AF-A0A560W7V9-F1
#
_entry.id   AF-A0A560W7V9-F1
#
_cell.length_a   1.000
_cell.length_b   1.000
_cell.length_c   1.000
_cell.angle_alpha   90.00
_cell.angle_beta   90.00
_cell.angle_gamma   90.00
#
_symmetry.space_group_name_H-M   'P 1'
#
loop_
_entity.id
_entity.type
_entity.pdbx_description
1 polymer ?
#
loop_
_entity_poly.entity_id
_entity_poly.type
_entity_poly.pdbx_seq_one_letter_code
_entity_poly.pdbx_strand_id
1 'polypeptide(L)'
;MPGPFTQGTEHFPNASHAGDTARSTGYAQLDPLVARNEEATEGLFPEDVDAYPRAVAEEITRVLDLPAGTRPFRTVVDFSQADVEEVNAVMRGAQERFLTRLGFGELLNVTRQG
;
A
#
# COMPACT_ATOMS: atom_id res chain seq x y z
N MET A 1 2.94 -0.24 -5.33
CA MET A 1 3.70 0.88 -4.76
C MET A 1 3.52 0.84 -3.25
N PRO A 2 4.55 1.02 -2.41
CA PRO A 2 4.31 1.44 -1.03
C PRO A 2 3.48 2.74 -1.05
N GLY A 3 2.58 2.91 -0.07
CA GLY A 3 1.68 4.07 -0.01
C GLY A 3 2.49 5.37 -0.02
N PRO A 4 2.19 6.33 -0.91
CA PRO A 4 2.88 7.60 -0.91
C PRO A 4 2.48 8.39 0.35
N PHE A 5 3.47 9.00 1.00
CA PHE A 5 3.26 9.97 2.09
C PHE A 5 4.05 11.22 1.72
N THR A 6 3.48 12.04 0.83
CA THR A 6 4.14 13.27 0.37
C THR A 6 4.20 14.33 1.46
N GLN A 7 3.35 14.22 2.48
CA GLN A 7 3.38 15.07 3.68
C GLN A 7 4.10 14.36 4.84
N GLY A 8 4.96 15.10 5.54
CA GLY A 8 5.68 14.60 6.73
C GLY A 8 6.80 13.60 6.45
N THR A 9 7.14 13.34 5.18
CA THR A 9 8.31 12.57 4.78
C THR A 9 9.02 13.21 3.59
N GLU A 10 10.30 12.91 3.43
CA GLU A 10 11.10 13.30 2.25
C GLU A 10 10.86 12.32 1.09
N HIS A 11 9.61 12.17 0.64
CA HIS A 11 9.22 11.16 -0.36
C HIS A 11 9.91 11.38 -1.72
N PHE A 12 10.05 12.64 -2.15
CA PHE A 12 10.65 13.04 -3.42
C PHE A 12 11.97 13.81 -3.33
N PRO A 13 12.24 14.67 -2.32
CA PRO A 13 13.45 15.53 -2.33
C PRO A 13 14.78 14.78 -2.42
N ASN A 14 14.82 13.51 -2.01
CA ASN A 14 16.00 12.65 -2.10
C ASN A 14 15.95 11.64 -3.27
N ALA A 15 15.02 11.81 -4.21
CA ALA A 15 14.93 10.97 -5.39
C ALA A 15 16.13 11.21 -6.31
N SER A 16 16.77 10.13 -6.77
CA SER A 16 17.90 10.18 -7.70
C SER A 16 17.45 9.87 -9.14
N HIS A 17 18.13 10.48 -10.11
CA HIS A 17 18.00 10.08 -11.51
C HIS A 17 18.79 8.81 -11.84
N ALA A 18 18.41 8.15 -12.94
CA ALA A 18 19.16 7.03 -13.47
C ALA A 18 20.61 7.45 -13.81
N GLY A 19 21.59 6.64 -13.37
CA GLY A 19 23.02 6.93 -13.60
C GLY A 19 23.52 6.60 -15.02
N ASP A 20 22.80 5.76 -15.78
CA ASP A 20 23.16 5.43 -17.17
C ASP A 20 22.52 6.44 -18.12
N THR A 21 23.22 7.54 -18.37
CA THR A 21 22.72 8.64 -19.20
C THR A 21 22.49 8.21 -20.65
N ALA A 22 23.29 7.27 -21.18
CA ALA A 22 23.14 6.79 -22.55
C ALA A 22 21.82 6.03 -22.73
N ARG A 23 21.44 5.21 -21.75
CA ARG A 23 20.11 4.58 -21.73
C ARG A 23 19.00 5.60 -21.52
N SER A 24 19.17 6.57 -20.61
CA SER A 24 18.17 7.62 -20.37
C SER A 24 17.83 8.43 -21.61
N THR A 25 18.83 8.77 -22.45
CA THR A 25 18.57 9.47 -23.72
C THR A 25 17.62 8.69 -24.64
N GLY A 26 17.65 7.36 -24.62
CA GLY A 26 16.73 6.53 -25.39
C GLY A 26 15.26 6.65 -24.93
N TYR A 27 15.01 7.15 -23.72
CA TYR A 27 13.69 7.35 -23.15
C TYR A 27 13.28 8.82 -23.02
N ALA A 28 14.05 9.76 -23.60
CA ALA A 28 13.82 11.21 -23.43
C ALA A 28 12.40 11.67 -23.78
N GLN A 29 11.69 10.95 -24.66
CA GLN A 29 10.28 11.18 -24.96
C GLN A 29 9.33 11.07 -23.76
N LEU A 30 9.77 10.41 -22.67
CA LEU A 30 9.04 10.26 -21.42
C LEU A 30 9.41 11.32 -20.38
N ASP A 31 10.44 12.15 -20.62
CA ASP A 31 10.90 13.16 -19.66
C ASP A 31 9.78 14.09 -19.15
N PRO A 32 8.80 14.53 -19.99
CA PRO A 32 7.68 15.32 -19.49
C PRO A 32 6.80 14.57 -18.47
N LEU A 33 6.70 13.24 -18.55
CA LEU A 33 5.97 12.41 -17.59
C LEU A 33 6.74 12.28 -16.27
N VAL A 34 8.06 12.14 -16.36
CA VAL A 34 8.94 12.08 -15.17
C VAL A 34 8.91 13.41 -14.42
N ALA A 35 9.01 14.54 -15.15
CA ALA A 35 9.02 15.88 -14.57
C ALA A 35 7.74 16.22 -13.79
N ARG A 36 6.58 15.67 -14.20
CA ARG A 36 5.28 15.91 -13.53
C ARG A 36 4.93 14.86 -12.46
N ASN A 37 5.79 13.87 -12.22
CA ASN A 37 5.42 12.72 -11.38
C ASN A 37 5.14 13.09 -9.93
N GLU A 38 5.93 14.01 -9.37
CA GLU A 38 5.75 14.52 -8.00
C GLU A 38 4.40 15.22 -7.85
N GLU A 39 4.16 16.28 -8.64
CA GLU A 39 2.88 17.01 -8.66
C GLU A 39 1.68 16.08 -8.91
N ALA A 40 1.80 15.15 -9.86
CA ALA A 40 0.73 14.20 -10.15
C ALA A 40 0.45 13.24 -8.98
N THR A 41 1.49 12.87 -8.22
CA THR A 41 1.33 12.01 -7.03
C THR A 41 0.73 12.80 -5.88
N GLU A 42 1.19 14.03 -5.64
CA GLU A 42 0.61 14.94 -4.64
C GLU A 42 -0.86 15.23 -4.91
N GLY A 43 -1.25 15.38 -6.18
CA GLY A 43 -2.64 15.60 -6.58
C GLY A 43 -3.59 14.42 -6.30
N LEU A 44 -3.10 13.26 -5.86
CA LEU A 44 -3.95 12.14 -5.44
C LEU A 44 -4.50 12.32 -4.01
N PHE A 45 -3.91 13.21 -3.21
CA PHE A 45 -4.25 13.38 -1.80
C PHE A 45 -5.27 14.52 -1.64
N PRO A 46 -6.48 14.24 -1.12
CA PRO A 46 -7.47 15.29 -0.84
C PRO A 46 -6.96 16.29 0.20
N GLU A 47 -7.20 17.58 0.00
CA GLU A 47 -6.76 18.65 0.92
C GLU A 47 -7.43 18.55 2.31
N ASP A 48 -8.60 17.92 2.40
CA ASP A 48 -9.36 17.72 3.64
C ASP A 48 -8.96 16.45 4.41
N VAL A 49 -8.01 15.68 3.90
CA VAL A 49 -7.52 14.45 4.52
C VAL A 49 -6.14 14.65 5.13
N ASP A 50 -6.01 14.34 6.42
CA ASP A 50 -4.74 14.32 7.15
C ASP A 50 -3.92 13.07 6.76
N ALA A 51 -3.28 13.12 5.60
CA ALA A 51 -2.52 12.02 5.01
C ALA A 51 -1.08 11.91 5.58
N TYR A 52 -0.97 11.79 6.90
CA TYR A 52 0.33 11.71 7.58
C TYR A 52 0.75 10.27 7.92
N PRO A 53 2.06 9.96 7.93
CA PRO A 53 2.58 8.63 8.28
C PRO A 53 2.13 8.10 9.66
N ARG A 54 1.75 9.01 10.58
CA ARG A 54 1.23 8.65 11.90
C ARG A 54 0.01 7.72 11.83
N ALA A 55 -0.80 7.82 10.78
CA ALA A 55 -1.97 6.98 10.58
C ALA A 55 -1.61 5.48 10.51
N VAL A 56 -0.41 5.14 10.02
CA VAL A 56 0.09 3.76 10.02
C VAL A 56 0.31 3.26 11.45
N ALA A 57 0.90 4.08 12.32
CA ALA A 57 1.15 3.73 13.72
C ALA A 57 -0.16 3.61 14.51
N GLU A 58 -1.12 4.51 14.24
CA GLU A 58 -2.46 4.46 14.82
C GLU A 58 -3.19 3.17 14.43
N GLU A 59 -3.13 2.79 13.16
CA GLU A 59 -3.74 1.57 12.66
C GLU A 59 -3.09 0.30 13.23
N ILE A 60 -1.76 0.29 13.37
CA ILE A 60 -1.04 -0.80 14.06
C ILE A 60 -1.53 -0.92 15.51
N THR A 61 -1.64 0.21 16.22
CA THR A 61 -2.11 0.22 17.62
C THR A 61 -3.53 -0.35 17.71
N ARG A 62 -4.44 0.13 16.85
CA ARG A 62 -5.81 -0.39 16.74
C ARG A 62 -5.85 -1.90 16.51
N VAL A 63 -5.03 -2.43 15.59
CA VAL A 63 -4.97 -3.87 15.29
C VAL A 63 -4.45 -4.68 16.46
N LEU A 64 -3.45 -4.18 17.20
CA LEU A 64 -2.90 -4.87 18.36
C LEU A 64 -3.92 -4.99 19.49
N ASP A 65 -4.76 -3.96 19.67
CA ASP A 65 -5.83 -3.89 20.67
C ASP A 65 -7.04 -4.80 20.35
N LEU A 66 -7.16 -5.30 19.11
CA LEU A 66 -8.22 -6.24 18.76
C LEU A 66 -8.06 -7.60 19.48
N PRO A 67 -9.17 -8.21 19.93
CA PRO A 67 -9.15 -9.55 20.49
C PRO A 67 -8.45 -10.60 19.61
N ALA A 68 -7.89 -11.62 20.26
CA ALA A 68 -7.32 -12.75 19.55
C ALA A 68 -8.36 -13.41 18.63
N GLY A 69 -7.98 -13.61 17.36
CA GLY A 69 -8.85 -14.17 16.32
C GLY A 69 -9.77 -13.17 15.62
N THR A 70 -9.80 -11.89 16.02
CA THR A 70 -10.61 -10.85 15.34
C THR A 70 -9.77 -9.84 14.57
N ARG A 71 -8.43 -9.98 14.61
CA ARG A 71 -7.53 -9.13 13.80
C ARG A 71 -7.79 -9.37 12.33
N PRO A 72 -7.89 -8.31 11.51
CA PRO A 72 -8.02 -8.49 10.07
C PRO A 72 -6.77 -9.17 9.53
N PHE A 73 -6.93 -10.01 8.50
CA PHE A 73 -5.79 -10.64 7.83
C PHE A 73 -4.86 -9.60 7.18
N ARG A 74 -5.44 -8.49 6.72
CA ARG A 74 -4.73 -7.32 6.22
C ARG A 74 -5.50 -6.06 6.58
N THR A 75 -4.79 -5.02 6.96
CA THR A 75 -5.32 -3.66 7.03
C THR A 75 -4.57 -2.78 6.04
N VAL A 76 -5.21 -1.73 5.54
CA VAL A 76 -4.66 -0.82 4.53
C VAL A 76 -4.84 0.61 5.06
N VAL A 77 -3.76 1.37 5.00
CA VAL A 77 -3.76 2.83 5.20
C VAL A 77 -3.33 3.41 3.87
N ASP A 78 -4.31 3.87 3.10
CA ASP A 78 -4.10 4.47 1.78
C ASP A 78 -4.97 5.73 1.65
N PHE A 79 -4.32 6.85 1.38
CA PHE A 79 -4.98 8.14 1.14
C PHE A 79 -4.99 8.51 -0.35
N SER A 80 -4.32 7.72 -1.20
CA SER A 80 -4.19 7.95 -2.64
C SER A 80 -5.29 7.28 -3.46
N GLN A 81 -6.17 6.49 -2.82
CA GLN A 81 -7.24 5.74 -3.47
C GLN A 81 -6.73 4.83 -4.60
N ALA A 82 -5.66 4.08 -4.34
CA ALA A 82 -5.04 3.20 -5.33
C ALA A 82 -5.74 1.83 -5.47
N ASP A 83 -6.96 1.69 -4.96
CA ASP A 83 -7.81 0.48 -4.98
C ASP A 83 -7.12 -0.81 -4.48
N VAL A 84 -6.17 -0.65 -3.56
CA VAL A 84 -5.37 -1.78 -3.04
C VAL A 84 -6.25 -2.75 -2.25
N GLU A 85 -7.27 -2.27 -1.56
CA GLU A 85 -8.27 -3.04 -0.82
C GLU A 85 -9.02 -4.00 -1.74
N GLU A 86 -9.44 -3.55 -2.93
CA GLU A 86 -10.17 -4.37 -3.90
C GLU A 86 -9.28 -5.49 -4.44
N VAL A 87 -8.05 -5.13 -4.84
CA VAL A 87 -7.06 -6.12 -5.30
C VAL A 87 -6.77 -7.15 -4.21
N ASN A 88 -6.64 -6.71 -2.97
CA ASN A 88 -6.43 -7.59 -1.82
C ASN A 88 -7.61 -8.52 -1.57
N ALA A 89 -8.84 -8.03 -1.70
CA ALA A 89 -10.05 -8.84 -1.54
C ALA A 89 -10.11 -9.95 -2.60
N VAL A 90 -9.80 -9.64 -3.86
CA VAL A 90 -9.75 -10.62 -4.94
C VAL A 90 -8.70 -11.70 -4.66
N MET A 91 -7.48 -11.28 -4.30
CA MET A 91 -6.39 -12.22 -3.97
C MET A 91 -6.75 -13.10 -2.76
N ARG A 92 -7.29 -12.50 -1.70
CA ARG A 92 -7.71 -13.22 -0.49
C ARG A 92 -8.77 -14.26 -0.82
N GLY A 93 -9.80 -13.88 -1.59
CA GLY A 93 -10.84 -14.82 -1.99
C GLY A 93 -10.30 -15.98 -2.84
N ALA A 94 -9.34 -15.72 -3.73
CA ALA A 94 -8.69 -16.79 -4.50
C ALA A 94 -7.92 -17.77 -3.60
N GLN A 95 -7.16 -17.25 -2.63
CA GLN A 95 -6.42 -18.04 -1.64
C GLN A 95 -7.36 -18.90 -0.77
N GLU A 96 -8.44 -18.31 -0.24
CA GLU A 96 -9.42 -19.01 0.59
C GLU A 96 -10.10 -20.16 -0.15
N ARG A 97 -10.53 -19.91 -1.40
CA ARG A 97 -11.13 -20.95 -2.25
C ARG A 97 -10.15 -22.10 -2.51
N PHE A 98 -8.88 -21.78 -2.78
CA PHE A 98 -7.87 -22.80 -3.05
C PHE A 98 -7.60 -23.66 -1.82
N LEU A 99 -7.35 -23.04 -0.65
CA LEU A 99 -7.08 -23.76 0.60
C LEU A 99 -8.28 -24.60 1.04
N THR A 100 -9.49 -24.08 0.87
CA THR A 100 -10.71 -24.84 1.15
C THR A 100 -10.83 -26.06 0.25
N ARG A 101 -10.58 -25.92 -1.06
CA ARG A 101 -10.62 -27.05 -2.01
C ARG A 101 -9.52 -28.09 -1.76
N LEU A 102 -8.39 -27.66 -1.18
CA LEU A 102 -7.30 -28.55 -0.78
C LEU A 102 -7.60 -29.31 0.53
N GLY A 103 -8.66 -28.93 1.25
CA GLY A 103 -9.04 -29.53 2.54
C GLY A 103 -8.35 -28.90 3.76
N PHE A 104 -7.79 -27.69 3.62
CA PHE A 104 -7.09 -26.94 4.69
C PHE A 104 -7.81 -25.65 5.09
N GLY A 105 -9.14 -25.63 5.00
CA GLY A 105 -9.95 -24.44 5.29
C GLY A 105 -9.83 -23.99 6.76
N GLU A 106 -9.57 -24.90 7.68
CA GLU A 106 -9.38 -24.62 9.10
C GLU A 106 -8.15 -23.73 9.36
N LEU A 107 -7.11 -23.81 8.51
CA LEU A 107 -5.91 -22.99 8.63
C LEU A 107 -6.17 -21.50 8.36
N LEU A 108 -7.34 -21.14 7.82
CA LEU A 108 -7.73 -19.74 7.60
C LEU A 108 -8.17 -19.03 8.87
N ASN A 109 -8.38 -19.76 9.97
CA ASN A 109 -8.92 -19.24 11.22
C ASN A 109 -7.93 -19.43 12.36
N VAL A 110 -7.84 -18.44 13.24
CA VAL A 110 -7.06 -18.56 14.48
C VAL A 110 -7.87 -19.39 15.47
N THR A 111 -7.39 -20.58 15.81
CA THR A 111 -7.89 -21.35 16.96
C THR A 111 -7.17 -20.89 18.22
N ARG A 112 -7.92 -20.54 19.27
CA ARG A 112 -7.33 -20.35 20.60
C ARG A 112 -6.74 -21.69 21.06
N GLN A 113 -5.43 -21.75 21.25
CA GLN A 113 -4.86 -22.80 22.08
C GLN A 113 -5.20 -22.42 23.53
N GLY A 114 -5.89 -23.35 24.22
CA GLY A 114 -6.29 -23.19 25.62
C GLY A 114 -5.10 -23.24 26.57
#